data_AF-A0A518GUC1-F1
#
_entry.id   AF-A0A518GUC1-F1
#
_cell.length_a   1.000
_cell.length_b   1.000
_cell.length_c   1.000
_cell.angle_alpha   90.00
_cell.angle_beta   90.00
_cell.angle_gamma   90.00
#
_symmetry.space_group_name_H-M   'P 1'
#
loop_
_entity.id
_entity.type
_entity.pdbx_description
1 polymer ?
#
loop_
_entity_poly.entity_id
_entity_poly.type
_entity_poly.pdbx_seq_one_letter_code
_entity_poly.pdbx_strand_id
1 'polypeptide(L)'
;MATATRTESTIEPPDDIRPGVIPEERDPIVPPTGDGFYEVVDGVVVEVPPMGSFEADIANLIAYSMNEHARPRRLGRAFVGVLFRIDVGREIRRQPAVAFVSAARLPAGKRAPKASSWQVVPDLAVEIVSPSDQAAHLNRKIADYFQAGTIAVWVIYQETRQVYAYSSPVDVRILTPPADLDGGAVLPGFRLPIARLFEDDPDPSPSPSPSPSPAGS
;
A
#
# COMPACT_ATOMS: atom_id res chain seq x y z
N MET A 1 -12.27 48.86 47.07
CA MET A 1 -13.08 47.97 46.20
C MET A 1 -12.43 47.98 44.83
N ALA A 2 -11.76 46.89 44.44
CA ALA A 2 -11.01 46.79 43.20
C ALA A 2 -11.84 46.00 42.17
N THR A 3 -12.16 46.64 41.05
CA THR A 3 -12.85 46.02 39.92
C THR A 3 -11.78 45.55 38.92
N ALA A 4 -11.63 44.24 38.76
CA ALA A 4 -10.71 43.66 37.79
C ALA A 4 -11.45 43.36 36.48
N THR A 5 -11.03 44.02 35.40
CA THR A 5 -11.47 43.76 34.02
C THR A 5 -10.77 42.49 33.52
N ARG A 6 -11.54 41.47 33.13
CA ARG A 6 -11.02 40.21 32.56
C ARG A 6 -10.91 40.36 31.04
N THR A 7 -9.70 40.31 30.53
CA THR A 7 -9.38 40.31 29.09
C THR A 7 -9.82 38.99 28.46
N GLU A 8 -10.64 39.06 27.40
CA GLU A 8 -10.94 37.92 26.54
C GLU A 8 -9.72 37.59 25.66
N SER A 9 -9.18 36.38 25.80
CA SER A 9 -8.12 35.87 24.93
C SER A 9 -8.77 35.20 23.73
N THR A 10 -8.62 35.81 22.55
CA THR A 10 -8.94 35.18 21.26
C THR A 10 -7.92 34.08 21.02
N ILE A 11 -8.38 32.83 20.89
CA ILE A 11 -7.55 31.68 20.52
C ILE A 11 -7.59 31.62 18.98
N GLU A 12 -6.46 31.91 18.34
CA GLU A 12 -6.29 31.61 16.91
C GLU A 12 -6.22 30.09 16.69
N PRO A 13 -6.80 29.56 15.60
CA PRO A 13 -6.75 28.13 15.30
C PRO A 13 -5.32 27.70 14.92
N PRO A 14 -4.90 26.46 15.25
CA PRO A 14 -3.54 25.99 14.97
C PRO A 14 -3.32 25.73 13.47
N ASP A 15 -2.17 26.19 13.00
CA ASP A 15 -1.75 26.34 11.60
C ASP A 15 -1.31 25.05 10.86
N ASP A 16 -1.73 23.84 11.28
CA ASP A 16 -1.01 22.61 10.83
C ASP A 16 -1.89 21.39 10.46
N ILE A 17 -3.11 21.60 9.95
CA ILE A 17 -3.90 20.48 9.38
C ILE A 17 -3.56 20.33 7.88
N ARG A 18 -2.57 19.47 7.59
CA ARG A 18 -2.27 19.04 6.22
C ARG A 18 -3.34 18.07 5.72
N PRO A 19 -3.78 18.14 4.45
CA PRO A 19 -4.71 17.18 3.88
C PRO A 19 -4.22 15.73 4.06
N GLY A 20 -5.03 14.89 4.70
CA GLY A 20 -4.72 13.46 4.90
C GLY A 20 -3.93 13.11 6.17
N VAL A 21 -3.60 14.08 7.03
CA VAL A 21 -3.01 13.82 8.36
C VAL A 21 -4.11 13.95 9.42
N ILE A 22 -4.46 12.82 10.05
CA ILE A 22 -5.47 12.76 11.12
C ILE A 22 -4.74 12.64 12.48
N PRO A 23 -5.13 13.37 13.54
CA PRO A 23 -4.48 13.28 14.85
C PRO A 23 -4.45 11.84 15.41
N GLU A 24 -3.34 11.45 16.05
CA GLU A 24 -3.20 10.14 16.70
C GLU A 24 -4.04 10.07 17.99
N GLU A 25 -5.18 9.38 17.91
CA GLU A 25 -5.94 8.92 19.08
C GLU A 25 -5.40 7.56 19.56
N ARG A 26 -5.54 7.26 20.86
CA ARG A 26 -5.14 5.98 21.48
C ARG A 26 -5.63 4.80 20.64
N ASP A 27 -4.74 3.87 20.32
CA ASP A 27 -5.05 2.69 19.51
C ASP A 27 -5.85 1.66 20.34
N PRO A 28 -7.16 1.45 20.07
CA PRO A 28 -7.99 0.55 20.85
C PRO A 28 -7.88 -0.93 20.42
N ILE A 29 -7.26 -1.21 19.26
CA ILE A 29 -7.16 -2.57 18.73
C ILE A 29 -5.94 -3.25 19.36
N VAL A 30 -6.21 -4.31 20.12
CA VAL A 30 -5.18 -5.15 20.69
C VAL A 30 -4.69 -6.12 19.61
N PRO A 31 -3.38 -6.15 19.29
CA PRO A 31 -2.84 -7.12 18.36
C PRO A 31 -3.08 -8.55 18.87
N PRO A 32 -3.18 -9.55 17.97
CA PRO A 32 -3.33 -10.93 18.39
C PRO A 32 -2.16 -11.37 19.28
N THR A 33 -2.44 -12.28 20.22
CA THR A 33 -1.44 -12.78 21.16
C THR A 33 -0.44 -13.68 20.41
N GLY A 34 0.73 -13.16 20.04
CA GLY A 34 1.80 -13.89 19.34
C GLY A 34 2.61 -12.99 18.40
N ASP A 35 3.57 -13.57 17.67
CA ASP A 35 4.43 -12.87 16.70
C ASP A 35 3.81 -12.78 15.28
N GLY A 36 2.50 -13.04 15.15
CA GLY A 36 1.81 -13.10 13.87
C GLY A 36 1.55 -11.73 13.25
N PHE A 37 1.62 -11.64 11.92
CA PHE A 37 1.17 -10.46 11.18
C PHE A 37 -0.36 -10.43 11.13
N TYR A 38 -0.93 -9.24 11.14
CA TYR A 38 -2.38 -9.07 11.09
C TYR A 38 -2.79 -7.81 10.35
N GLU A 39 -4.01 -7.83 9.85
CA GLU A 39 -4.75 -6.69 9.34
C GLU A 39 -6.01 -6.48 10.18
N VAL A 40 -6.72 -5.36 9.96
CA VAL A 40 -8.02 -5.11 10.59
C VAL A 40 -9.03 -4.75 9.52
N VAL A 41 -10.17 -5.44 9.51
CA VAL A 41 -11.23 -5.29 8.52
C VAL A 41 -12.55 -5.05 9.23
N ASP A 42 -13.08 -3.83 9.11
CA ASP A 42 -14.31 -3.43 9.78
C ASP A 42 -14.28 -3.75 11.30
N GLY A 43 -13.15 -3.41 11.95
CA GLY A 43 -12.90 -3.67 13.38
C GLY A 43 -12.47 -5.09 13.75
N VAL A 44 -12.48 -6.03 12.80
CA VAL A 44 -12.11 -7.43 13.03
C VAL A 44 -10.64 -7.67 12.71
N VAL A 45 -9.87 -8.19 13.68
CA VAL A 45 -8.48 -8.63 13.48
C VAL A 45 -8.45 -9.87 12.59
N VAL A 46 -7.69 -9.81 11.51
CA VAL A 46 -7.49 -10.91 10.57
C VAL A 46 -6.01 -11.23 10.51
N GLU A 47 -5.64 -12.46 10.88
CA GLU A 47 -4.26 -12.93 10.75
C GLU A 47 -3.88 -13.02 9.28
N VAL A 48 -2.67 -12.57 8.95
CA VAL A 48 -2.10 -12.69 7.61
C VAL A 48 -0.79 -13.47 7.70
N PRO A 49 -0.51 -14.37 6.74
CA PRO A 49 0.77 -15.05 6.72
C PRO A 49 1.91 -14.03 6.52
N PRO A 50 3.13 -14.33 7.00
CA PRO A 50 4.29 -13.53 6.63
C PRO A 50 4.50 -13.57 5.11
N MET A 51 5.02 -12.49 4.56
CA MET A 51 5.45 -12.42 3.17
C MET A 51 6.54 -13.47 2.91
N GLY A 52 6.42 -14.23 1.82
CA GLY A 52 7.45 -15.16 1.40
C GLY A 52 8.71 -14.45 0.90
N SER A 53 9.82 -15.18 0.80
CA SER A 53 11.13 -14.59 0.47
C SER A 53 11.21 -14.03 -0.93
N PHE A 54 10.52 -14.65 -1.89
CA PHE A 54 10.48 -14.19 -3.27
C PHE A 54 9.62 -12.93 -3.41
N GLU A 55 8.46 -12.92 -2.76
CA GLU A 55 7.60 -11.73 -2.67
C GLU A 55 8.34 -10.57 -2.00
N ALA A 56 9.13 -10.84 -0.96
CA ALA A 56 9.94 -9.84 -0.27
C ALA A 56 11.04 -9.25 -1.16
N ASP A 57 11.66 -10.04 -2.03
CA ASP A 57 12.66 -9.55 -2.97
C ASP A 57 12.04 -8.64 -4.04
N ILE A 58 10.90 -9.04 -4.61
CA ILE A 58 10.10 -8.19 -5.53
C ILE A 58 9.69 -6.88 -4.83
N ALA A 59 9.18 -6.96 -3.60
CA ALA A 59 8.78 -5.78 -2.82
C ALA A 59 9.98 -4.85 -2.58
N ASN A 60 11.14 -5.40 -2.23
CA ASN A 60 12.36 -4.64 -2.02
C ASN A 60 12.83 -3.94 -3.30
N LEU A 61 12.82 -4.62 -4.44
CA LEU A 61 13.16 -4.03 -5.75
C LEU A 61 12.24 -2.86 -6.10
N ILE A 62 10.92 -3.03 -5.94
CA ILE A 62 9.93 -1.99 -6.20
C ILE A 62 10.17 -0.79 -5.27
N ALA A 63 10.29 -1.03 -3.95
CA ALA A 63 10.49 0.03 -2.97
C ALA A 63 11.82 0.76 -3.15
N TYR A 64 12.89 0.05 -3.52
CA TYR A 64 14.18 0.62 -3.86
C TYR A 64 14.05 1.56 -5.07
N SER A 65 13.49 1.06 -6.17
CA SER A 65 13.32 1.82 -7.41
C SER A 65 12.47 3.09 -7.18
N MET A 66 11.37 2.97 -6.43
CA MET A 66 10.54 4.11 -6.05
C MET A 66 11.33 5.14 -5.22
N ASN A 67 12.09 4.69 -4.23
CA ASN A 67 12.83 5.59 -3.34
C ASN A 67 14.03 6.25 -4.03
N GLU A 68 14.71 5.56 -4.94
CA GLU A 68 15.77 6.11 -5.78
C GLU A 68 15.24 7.28 -6.63
N HIS A 69 14.04 7.13 -7.19
CA HIS A 69 13.39 8.19 -7.95
C HIS A 69 12.84 9.31 -7.05
N ALA A 70 12.08 8.96 -6.01
CA ALA A 70 11.26 9.88 -5.24
C ALA A 70 12.07 10.79 -4.30
N ARG A 71 13.10 10.24 -3.63
CA ARG A 71 13.80 10.96 -2.56
C ARG A 71 14.59 12.18 -3.06
N PRO A 72 15.42 12.09 -4.12
CA PRO A 72 16.15 13.25 -4.64
C PRO A 72 15.20 14.37 -5.11
N ARG A 73 14.01 13.99 -5.58
CA ARG A 73 12.97 14.88 -6.11
C ARG A 73 11.98 15.36 -5.05
N ARG A 74 12.13 14.92 -3.80
CA ARG A 74 11.23 15.23 -2.67
C ARG A 74 9.76 14.91 -2.96
N LEU A 75 9.50 13.85 -3.72
CA LEU A 75 8.13 13.45 -4.09
C LEU A 75 7.42 12.66 -3.00
N GLY A 76 8.18 11.99 -2.13
CA GLY A 76 7.64 11.10 -1.10
C GLY A 76 8.63 9.99 -0.73
N ARG A 77 8.11 8.91 -0.15
CA ARG A 77 8.89 7.72 0.23
C ARG A 77 8.05 6.45 0.05
N ALA A 78 8.71 5.37 -0.40
CA ALA A 78 8.14 4.04 -0.37
C ALA A 78 8.52 3.30 0.94
N PHE A 79 7.60 2.49 1.43
CA PHE A 79 7.69 1.69 2.65
C PHE A 79 7.29 0.24 2.34
N VAL A 80 7.94 -0.73 2.99
CA VAL A 80 7.69 -2.17 2.80
C VAL A 80 6.98 -2.72 4.02
N GLY A 81 5.88 -3.44 3.83
CA GLY A 81 5.20 -4.21 4.89
C GLY A 81 4.77 -3.40 6.11
N VAL A 82 4.37 -2.13 5.94
CA VAL A 82 3.88 -1.28 7.04
C VAL A 82 2.36 -1.45 7.19
N LEU A 83 1.90 -1.62 8.43
CA LEU A 83 0.47 -1.62 8.75
C LEU A 83 -0.08 -0.19 8.78
N PHE A 84 -0.87 0.18 7.78
CA PHE A 84 -1.49 1.51 7.66
C PHE A 84 -2.91 1.50 8.21
N ARG A 85 -3.25 2.47 9.06
CA ARG A 85 -4.64 2.77 9.46
C ARG A 85 -5.26 3.65 8.39
N ILE A 86 -5.94 3.04 7.43
CA ILE A 86 -6.44 3.71 6.21
C ILE A 86 -7.87 4.25 6.36
N ASP A 87 -8.66 3.71 7.29
CA ASP A 87 -9.96 4.26 7.66
C ASP A 87 -10.16 4.10 9.17
N VAL A 88 -10.21 5.23 9.89
CA VAL A 88 -10.40 5.20 11.36
C VAL A 88 -11.86 4.93 11.72
N GLY A 89 -12.82 5.43 10.94
CA GLY A 89 -14.24 5.29 11.24
C GLY A 89 -14.75 3.87 11.03
N ARG A 90 -14.21 3.17 10.02
CA ARG A 90 -14.45 1.74 9.77
C ARG A 90 -13.42 0.82 10.41
N GLU A 91 -12.45 1.36 11.15
CA GLU A 91 -11.35 0.60 11.75
C GLU A 91 -10.62 -0.33 10.76
N ILE A 92 -10.27 0.19 9.58
CA ILE A 92 -9.55 -0.57 8.56
C ILE A 92 -8.06 -0.34 8.67
N ARG A 93 -7.31 -1.45 8.76
CA ARG A 93 -5.86 -1.46 8.68
C ARG A 93 -5.38 -2.46 7.65
N ARG A 94 -4.53 -2.01 6.74
CA ARG A 94 -3.98 -2.84 5.65
C ARG A 94 -2.47 -2.77 5.65
N GLN A 95 -1.83 -3.89 5.31
CA GLN A 95 -0.39 -4.03 5.22
C GLN A 95 -0.03 -4.43 3.78
N PRO A 96 0.00 -3.46 2.84
CA PRO A 96 0.46 -3.75 1.49
C PRO A 96 1.93 -4.19 1.50
N ALA A 97 2.32 -4.95 0.48
CA ALA A 97 3.71 -5.36 0.30
C ALA A 97 4.62 -4.13 0.17
N VAL A 98 4.20 -3.15 -0.65
CA VAL A 98 4.84 -1.84 -0.75
C VAL A 98 3.78 -0.75 -0.74
N ALA A 99 4.06 0.36 -0.06
CA ALA A 99 3.23 1.56 -0.12
C ALA A 99 4.08 2.78 -0.44
N PHE A 100 3.61 3.63 -1.34
CA PHE A 100 4.18 4.96 -1.56
C PHE A 100 3.34 6.02 -0.87
N VAL A 101 3.99 6.84 -0.05
CA VAL A 101 3.38 8.00 0.62
C VAL A 101 4.04 9.26 0.08
N SER A 102 3.25 10.11 -0.56
CA SER A 102 3.70 11.37 -1.14
C SER A 102 4.19 12.34 -0.06
N ALA A 103 5.03 13.30 -0.46
CA ALA A 103 5.52 14.33 0.44
C ALA A 103 4.40 15.15 1.09
N ALA A 104 3.24 15.27 0.45
CA ALA A 104 2.06 15.95 0.99
C ALA A 104 1.48 15.21 2.21
N ARG A 105 1.51 13.87 2.20
CA ARG A 105 0.99 13.02 3.28
C ARG A 105 2.05 12.63 4.33
N LEU A 106 3.32 12.93 4.08
CA LEU A 106 4.41 12.65 5.02
C LEU A 106 4.49 13.70 6.16
N PRO A 107 4.91 13.28 7.37
CA PRO A 107 5.30 14.20 8.43
C PRO A 107 6.39 15.17 7.97
N ALA A 108 6.15 16.47 8.14
CA ALA A 108 7.03 17.55 7.70
C ALA A 108 8.47 17.38 8.20
N GLY A 109 9.42 17.13 7.28
CA GLY A 109 10.84 16.99 7.63
C GLY A 109 11.17 15.86 8.62
N LYS A 110 10.22 14.94 8.89
CA LYS A 110 10.34 13.90 9.91
C LYS A 110 10.33 12.51 9.27
N ARG A 111 10.79 11.52 10.03
CA ARG A 111 10.62 10.10 9.69
C ARG A 111 9.17 9.68 9.94
N ALA A 112 8.79 8.50 9.47
CA ALA A 112 7.54 7.86 9.88
C ALA A 112 7.50 7.71 11.42
N PRO A 113 6.31 7.67 12.04
CA PRO A 113 6.16 7.51 13.48
C PRO A 113 6.84 6.23 14.00
N LYS A 114 7.29 6.27 15.26
CA LYS A 114 7.76 5.08 15.97
C LYS A 114 6.56 4.35 16.58
N ALA A 115 5.77 3.69 15.74
CA ALA A 115 4.54 2.99 16.14
C ALA A 115 4.41 1.66 15.40
N SER A 116 3.58 0.75 15.94
CA SER A 116 3.26 -0.55 15.34
C SER A 116 2.33 -0.43 14.12
N SER A 117 1.56 0.64 14.05
CA SER A 117 0.74 1.00 12.90
C SER A 117 0.89 2.49 12.60
N TRP A 118 0.60 2.90 11.37
CA TRP A 118 0.74 4.28 10.94
C TRP A 118 -0.56 4.82 10.35
N GLN A 119 -1.10 5.86 10.97
CA GLN A 119 -2.30 6.56 10.50
C GLN A 119 -1.98 7.50 9.33
N VAL A 120 -1.94 6.93 8.13
CA VAL A 120 -1.84 7.64 6.85
C VAL A 120 -2.41 6.74 5.75
N VAL A 121 -3.12 7.34 4.79
CA VAL A 121 -3.54 6.64 3.58
C VAL A 121 -2.41 6.74 2.55
N PRO A 122 -1.86 5.64 2.03
CA PRO A 122 -0.86 5.71 0.97
C PRO A 122 -1.46 6.23 -0.35
N ASP A 123 -0.66 6.91 -1.16
CA ASP A 123 -1.10 7.36 -2.48
C ASP A 123 -1.12 6.19 -3.49
N LEU A 124 -0.19 5.23 -3.31
CA LEU A 124 -0.13 3.97 -4.08
C LEU A 124 0.11 2.80 -3.12
N ALA A 125 -0.68 1.74 -3.26
CA ALA A 125 -0.50 0.46 -2.59
C ALA A 125 -0.10 -0.63 -3.61
N VAL A 126 0.81 -1.51 -3.23
CA VAL A 126 1.26 -2.64 -4.04
C VAL A 126 0.99 -3.93 -3.27
N GLU A 127 0.25 -4.85 -3.88
CA GLU A 127 0.04 -6.21 -3.40
C GLU A 127 0.82 -7.17 -4.31
N ILE A 128 1.46 -8.17 -3.72
CA ILE A 128 2.14 -9.24 -4.46
C ILE A 128 1.38 -10.53 -4.12
N VAL A 129 0.80 -11.15 -5.14
CA VAL A 129 -0.09 -12.30 -4.97
C VAL A 129 0.74 -13.55 -4.76
N SER A 130 0.49 -14.21 -3.63
CA SER A 130 1.01 -15.54 -3.33
C SER A 130 0.03 -16.64 -3.75
N PRO A 131 0.46 -17.89 -3.93
CA PRO A 131 -0.42 -19.00 -4.32
C PRO A 131 -1.57 -19.28 -3.34
N SER A 132 -1.44 -18.88 -2.07
CA SER A 132 -2.46 -19.07 -1.04
C SER A 132 -3.46 -17.92 -0.94
N ASP A 133 -3.25 -16.82 -1.68
CA ASP A 133 -4.13 -15.65 -1.62
C ASP A 133 -5.48 -15.92 -2.29
N GLN A 134 -6.56 -15.61 -1.56
CA GLN A 134 -7.90 -15.69 -2.10
C GLN A 134 -8.25 -14.43 -2.88
N ALA A 135 -8.70 -14.60 -4.13
CA ALA A 135 -9.11 -13.48 -5.00
C ALA A 135 -10.15 -12.56 -4.35
N ALA A 136 -11.08 -13.11 -3.57
CA ALA A 136 -12.09 -12.32 -2.85
C ALA A 136 -11.47 -11.38 -1.80
N HIS A 137 -10.42 -11.82 -1.10
CA HIS A 137 -9.70 -11.00 -0.12
C HIS A 137 -8.92 -9.87 -0.82
N LEU A 138 -8.22 -10.20 -1.90
CA LEU A 138 -7.51 -9.22 -2.72
C LEU A 138 -8.46 -8.15 -3.28
N ASN A 139 -9.60 -8.54 -3.83
CA ASN A 139 -10.60 -7.59 -4.33
C ASN A 139 -11.14 -6.68 -3.22
N ARG A 140 -11.33 -7.20 -2.00
CA ARG A 140 -11.71 -6.39 -0.85
C ARG A 140 -10.62 -5.38 -0.48
N LYS A 141 -9.35 -5.80 -0.44
CA LYS A 141 -8.22 -4.89 -0.20
C LYS A 141 -8.19 -3.74 -1.21
N ILE A 142 -8.31 -4.06 -2.51
CA ILE A 142 -8.36 -3.05 -3.59
C ILE A 142 -9.48 -2.05 -3.33
N ALA A 143 -10.69 -2.53 -3.01
CA ALA A 143 -11.83 -1.67 -2.71
C ALA A 143 -11.57 -0.79 -1.48
N ASP A 144 -11.04 -1.34 -0.39
CA ASP A 144 -10.74 -0.58 0.82
C ASP A 144 -9.70 0.53 0.58
N TYR A 145 -8.64 0.24 -0.19
CA TYR A 145 -7.64 1.24 -0.57
C TYR A 145 -8.28 2.42 -1.30
N PHE A 146 -9.07 2.15 -2.36
CA PHE A 146 -9.70 3.23 -3.11
C PHE A 146 -10.75 3.98 -2.30
N GLN A 147 -11.54 3.29 -1.47
CA GLN A 147 -12.50 3.93 -0.56
C GLN A 147 -11.82 4.85 0.46
N ALA A 148 -10.61 4.49 0.92
CA ALA A 148 -9.81 5.31 1.81
C ALA A 148 -9.11 6.50 1.12
N GLY A 149 -9.08 6.55 -0.22
CA GLY A 149 -8.45 7.63 -0.98
C GLY A 149 -7.02 7.33 -1.48
N THR A 150 -6.66 6.05 -1.56
CA THR A 150 -5.53 5.60 -2.40
C THR A 150 -5.84 5.91 -3.86
N ILE A 151 -4.84 6.39 -4.61
CA ILE A 151 -5.02 6.87 -5.99
C ILE A 151 -4.74 5.75 -7.01
N ALA A 152 -3.83 4.84 -6.68
CA ALA A 152 -3.49 3.71 -7.53
C ALA A 152 -3.22 2.45 -6.70
N VAL A 153 -3.54 1.29 -7.26
CA VAL A 153 -3.17 0.00 -6.67
C VAL A 153 -2.48 -0.84 -7.74
N TRP A 154 -1.31 -1.40 -7.44
CA TRP A 154 -0.64 -2.37 -8.31
C TRP A 154 -0.74 -3.75 -7.69
N VAL A 155 -1.17 -4.72 -8.49
CA VAL A 155 -1.20 -6.12 -8.08
C VAL A 155 -0.24 -6.92 -8.96
N ILE A 156 0.77 -7.52 -8.34
CA ILE A 156 1.80 -8.30 -9.02
C ILE A 156 1.41 -9.78 -8.94
N TYR A 157 1.20 -10.40 -10.09
CA TYR A 157 0.98 -11.84 -10.20
C TYR A 157 2.26 -12.51 -10.67
N GLN A 158 3.01 -13.06 -9.72
CA GLN A 158 4.34 -13.62 -9.98
C GLN A 158 4.33 -14.81 -10.95
N GLU A 159 3.41 -15.77 -10.76
CA GLU A 159 3.28 -16.97 -11.60
C GLU A 159 2.97 -16.65 -13.07
N THR A 160 2.16 -15.62 -13.31
CA THR A 160 1.75 -15.23 -14.69
C THR A 160 2.61 -14.11 -15.25
N ARG A 161 3.52 -13.54 -14.44
CA ARG A 161 4.38 -12.40 -14.78
C ARG A 161 3.59 -11.19 -15.28
N GLN A 162 2.46 -10.93 -14.63
CA GLN A 162 1.55 -9.83 -14.97
C GLN A 162 1.49 -8.82 -13.83
N VAL A 163 1.28 -7.56 -14.20
CA VAL A 163 0.96 -6.50 -13.24
C VAL A 163 -0.37 -5.87 -13.60
N TYR A 164 -1.29 -5.87 -12.64
CA TYR A 164 -2.60 -5.26 -12.79
C TYR A 164 -2.52 -3.87 -12.14
N ALA A 165 -2.52 -2.83 -12.97
CA ALA A 165 -2.45 -1.45 -12.54
C ALA A 165 -3.86 -0.86 -12.49
N TYR A 166 -4.41 -0.73 -11.28
CA TYR A 166 -5.72 -0.17 -11.03
C TYR A 166 -5.63 1.35 -10.83
N SER A 167 -6.54 2.09 -11.47
CA SER A 167 -6.80 3.52 -11.19
C SER A 167 -8.13 3.76 -10.49
N SER A 168 -8.97 2.73 -10.39
CA SER A 168 -10.19 2.67 -9.59
C SER A 168 -10.49 1.21 -9.26
N PRO A 169 -11.50 0.90 -8.41
CA PRO A 169 -11.90 -0.49 -8.14
C PRO A 169 -12.31 -1.30 -9.38
N VAL A 170 -12.62 -0.62 -10.50
CA VAL A 170 -13.14 -1.25 -11.72
C VAL A 170 -12.29 -0.98 -12.96
N ASP A 171 -11.43 0.04 -12.92
CA ASP A 171 -10.55 0.40 -14.04
C ASP A 171 -9.16 -0.17 -13.81
N VAL A 172 -8.83 -1.20 -14.60
CA VAL A 172 -7.56 -1.92 -14.52
C VAL A 172 -6.90 -2.01 -15.89
N ARG A 173 -5.58 -1.79 -15.90
CA ARG A 173 -4.74 -2.08 -17.05
C ARG A 173 -3.83 -3.26 -16.70
N ILE A 174 -3.94 -4.33 -17.48
CA ILE A 174 -3.06 -5.50 -17.35
C ILE A 174 -1.79 -5.23 -18.15
N LEU A 175 -0.64 -5.39 -17.50
CA LEU A 175 0.67 -5.11 -18.05
C LEU A 175 1.54 -6.36 -18.02
N THR A 176 2.23 -6.59 -19.13
CA THR A 176 3.20 -7.67 -19.31
C THR A 176 4.48 -7.10 -19.92
N PRO A 177 5.62 -7.79 -19.81
CA PRO A 177 6.80 -7.43 -20.59
C PRO A 177 6.46 -7.26 -22.08
N PRO A 178 7.05 -6.28 -22.80
CA PRO A 178 8.10 -5.36 -22.36
C PRO A 178 7.58 -4.03 -21.77
N ALA A 179 6.35 -3.98 -21.25
CA ALA A 179 5.80 -2.76 -20.68
C ALA A 179 6.48 -2.34 -19.36
N ASP A 180 6.29 -1.08 -19.01
CA ASP A 180 6.76 -0.50 -17.74
C ASP A 180 5.59 -0.23 -16.79
N LEU A 181 5.86 -0.40 -15.49
CA LEU A 181 5.11 0.26 -14.44
C LEU A 181 5.33 1.78 -14.53
N ASP A 182 4.23 2.52 -14.53
CA ASP A 182 4.20 3.98 -14.64
C ASP A 182 3.68 4.58 -13.35
N GLY A 183 4.47 5.44 -12.70
CA GLY A 183 4.06 6.11 -11.47
C GLY A 183 2.91 7.12 -11.67
N GLY A 184 2.61 7.52 -12.90
CA GLY A 184 1.50 8.39 -13.24
C GLY A 184 1.51 9.69 -12.41
N ALA A 185 0.33 10.12 -11.96
CA ALA A 185 0.19 11.30 -11.11
C ALA A 185 0.71 11.08 -9.67
N VAL A 186 0.76 9.84 -9.19
CA VAL A 186 1.18 9.50 -7.82
C VAL A 186 2.68 9.66 -7.65
N LEU A 187 3.45 9.20 -8.64
CA LEU A 187 4.90 9.29 -8.66
C LEU A 187 5.38 9.75 -10.06
N PRO A 188 5.26 11.06 -10.36
CA PRO A 188 5.52 11.59 -11.69
C PRO A 188 6.91 11.26 -12.22
N GLY A 189 6.96 10.76 -13.46
CA GLY A 189 8.19 10.41 -14.17
C GLY A 189 8.84 9.10 -13.75
N PHE A 190 8.25 8.34 -12.82
CA PHE A 190 8.74 7.01 -12.46
C PHE A 190 8.40 5.98 -13.52
N ARG A 191 9.40 5.14 -13.84
CA ARG A 191 9.28 3.99 -14.73
C ARG A 191 10.03 2.82 -14.12
N LEU A 192 9.42 1.63 -14.14
CA LEU A 192 10.08 0.38 -13.78
C LEU A 192 9.69 -0.70 -14.81
N PRO A 193 10.64 -1.21 -15.61
CA PRO A 193 10.36 -2.28 -16.56
C PRO A 193 9.80 -3.51 -15.84
N ILE A 194 8.68 -4.05 -16.32
CA ILE A 194 8.06 -5.22 -15.67
C ILE A 194 8.97 -6.45 -15.73
N ALA A 195 9.77 -6.56 -16.80
CA ALA A 195 10.77 -7.63 -16.92
C ALA A 195 11.70 -7.71 -15.70
N ARG A 196 12.08 -6.56 -15.12
CA ARG A 196 12.95 -6.47 -13.94
C ARG A 196 12.38 -7.15 -12.71
N LEU A 197 11.06 -7.19 -12.58
CA LEU A 197 10.39 -7.81 -11.43
C LEU A 197 10.53 -9.34 -11.42
N PHE A 198 10.85 -9.93 -12.57
CA PHE A 198 10.92 -11.37 -12.78
C PHE A 198 12.28 -11.79 -13.39
N GLU A 199 13.25 -10.88 -13.39
CA GLU A 199 14.65 -11.19 -13.70
C GLU A 199 15.17 -12.20 -12.66
N ASP A 200 15.92 -13.20 -13.11
CA ASP A 200 16.51 -14.24 -12.25
C ASP A 200 15.53 -15.11 -11.44
N ASP A 201 14.24 -15.11 -11.81
CA ASP A 201 13.23 -16.02 -11.28
C ASP A 201 13.63 -17.49 -11.55
N PRO A 202 13.91 -18.30 -10.51
CA PRO A 202 14.52 -19.62 -10.64
C PRO A 202 13.60 -20.66 -11.29
N ASP A 203 12.29 -20.41 -11.38
CA ASP A 203 11.33 -21.38 -11.93
C ASP A 203 10.23 -20.66 -12.74
N PRO A 204 10.41 -20.39 -14.05
CA PRO A 204 9.30 -19.98 -14.89
C PRO A 204 8.33 -21.17 -14.99
N SER A 205 7.31 -21.22 -14.13
CA SER A 205 6.23 -22.20 -14.23
C SER A 205 5.79 -22.31 -15.70
N PRO A 206 5.95 -23.48 -16.36
CA PRO A 206 5.56 -23.62 -17.75
C PRO A 206 4.04 -23.41 -17.85
N SER A 207 3.61 -22.61 -18.81
CA SER A 207 2.19 -22.43 -19.12
C SER A 207 1.51 -23.80 -19.19
N PRO A 208 0.29 -23.97 -18.64
CA PRO A 208 -0.40 -25.26 -18.73
C PRO A 208 -0.55 -25.62 -20.21
N SER A 209 0.13 -26.68 -20.64
CA SER A 209 -0.01 -27.25 -21.98
C SER A 209 -1.50 -27.46 -22.26
N PRO A 210 -2.02 -27.08 -23.44
CA PRO A 210 -3.41 -27.34 -23.77
C PRO A 210 -3.66 -28.84 -23.67
N SER A 211 -4.62 -29.24 -22.83
CA SER A 211 -5.02 -30.65 -22.72
C SER A 211 -5.32 -31.20 -24.12
N PRO A 212 -4.83 -32.39 -24.47
CA PRO A 212 -5.16 -32.98 -25.75
C PRO A 212 -6.68 -33.12 -25.84
N SER A 213 -7.26 -32.57 -26.91
CA SER A 213 -8.69 -32.76 -27.21
C SER A 213 -9.00 -34.26 -27.19
N PRO A 214 -10.13 -34.69 -26.59
CA PRO A 214 -10.49 -36.10 -26.62
C PRO A 214 -10.64 -36.52 -28.09
N ALA A 215 -9.78 -37.44 -28.52
CA ALA A 215 -9.91 -38.09 -29.81
C ALA A 215 -11.28 -38.77 -29.82
N GLY A 216 -12.13 -38.34 -30.76
CA GLY A 216 -13.44 -38.94 -30.97
C GLY A 216 -13.32 -40.44 -31.20
N SER A 217 -14.20 -41.19 -30.57
CA SER A 217 -14.56 -42.56 -30.94
C SER A 217 -16.05 -42.75 -30.72
#